data_AF-A0A3M1CD50-F1
#
_entry.id   AF-A0A3M1CD50-F1
#
_cell.length_a   1.000
_cell.length_b   1.000
_cell.length_c   1.000
_cell.angle_alpha   90.00
_cell.angle_beta   90.00
_cell.angle_gamma   90.00
#
_symmetry.space_group_name_H-M   'P 1'
#
loop_
_entity.id
_entity.type
_entity.pdbx_description
1 polymer ?
#
loop_
_entity_poly.entity_id
_entity_poly.type
_entity_poly.pdbx_seq_one_letter_code
_entity_poly.pdbx_strand_id
1 'polypeptide(L)'
;METLSKIKHDYETQLKEWIDYEKASIDLINYVGKLWFEKSVELVLFRNQLIDKSSSEIMQLHLYAKDFVKKPISVKDTAQLAKAIYESSICPSRIDIGRLAYEWHLEGKDYSSYTDFIGKKLSDFINKKHTIVPRDVVLYGFGRIGRLAARDLIALAGKGEQLRLKAVVVRGNIKEELTKRADLLRNDSIHGPFPGTVIEDHENNALIINGHTVYFIAADKPDQIDYTQYGIKNALLIDNTGIFRDREKLSLHLKSKGISKVLLTAPGKGDIPNVVYGINHENLDLKNEQIFSAASCTTNAIMPILYVLDKEFKIEKGQIDMVVPR
;
A
#
# COMPACT_ATOMS: atom_id res chain seq x y z
N MET A 1 -4.61 -53.30 23.78
CA MET A 1 -3.22 -52.96 23.39
C MET A 1 -3.29 -52.41 21.98
N GLU A 2 -3.38 -51.09 21.84
CA GLU A 2 -2.73 -50.37 20.75
C GLU A 2 -2.75 -48.88 21.11
N THR A 3 -1.55 -48.35 21.13
CA THR A 3 -1.12 -47.04 21.58
C THR A 3 -1.77 -45.93 20.79
N LEU A 4 -2.71 -45.22 21.42
CA LEU A 4 -2.94 -43.80 21.14
C LEU A 4 -1.69 -43.04 21.62
N SER A 5 -0.68 -42.97 20.77
CA SER A 5 0.47 -42.10 20.94
C SER A 5 0.00 -40.64 20.83
N LYS A 6 -0.57 -40.11 21.91
CA LYS A 6 -0.59 -38.67 22.15
C LYS A 6 0.87 -38.26 22.21
N ILE A 7 1.38 -37.69 21.12
CA ILE A 7 2.68 -37.04 21.07
C ILE A 7 2.64 -35.93 22.13
N LYS A 8 3.18 -36.23 23.32
CA LYS A 8 3.59 -35.22 24.30
C LYS A 8 4.76 -34.49 23.65
N HIS A 9 4.49 -33.43 22.91
CA HIS A 9 5.55 -32.46 22.65
C HIS A 9 5.89 -31.82 23.99
N ASP A 10 7.09 -32.13 24.48
CA ASP A 10 7.63 -31.53 25.69
C ASP A 10 7.81 -30.02 25.49
N TYR A 11 7.60 -29.23 26.54
CA TYR A 11 7.64 -27.76 26.50
C TYR A 11 8.94 -27.25 25.87
N GLU A 12 10.07 -27.90 26.19
CA GLU A 12 11.37 -27.55 25.63
C GLU A 12 11.43 -27.71 24.10
N THR A 13 10.76 -28.74 23.56
CA THR A 13 10.69 -28.96 22.11
C THR A 13 9.85 -27.89 21.43
N GLN A 14 8.69 -27.55 22.00
CA GLN A 14 7.81 -26.50 21.46
C GLN A 14 8.49 -25.13 21.50
N LEU A 15 9.17 -24.83 22.61
CA LEU A 15 9.92 -23.59 22.75
C LEU A 15 11.07 -23.50 21.75
N LYS A 16 11.81 -24.60 21.55
CA LYS A 16 12.90 -24.65 20.56
C LYS A 16 12.39 -24.45 19.14
N GLU A 17 11.30 -25.11 18.77
CA GLU A 17 10.66 -24.91 17.45
C GLU A 17 10.20 -23.47 17.27
N TRP A 18 9.57 -22.88 18.28
CA TRP A 18 9.15 -21.49 18.27
C TRP A 18 10.34 -20.53 18.08
N ILE A 19 11.45 -20.73 18.79
CA ILE A 19 12.69 -19.95 18.62
C ILE A 19 13.23 -20.06 17.20
N ASP A 20 13.18 -21.24 16.58
CA ASP A 20 13.64 -21.43 15.21
C ASP A 20 12.74 -20.71 14.19
N TYR A 21 11.42 -20.66 14.43
CA TYR A 21 10.50 -19.86 13.62
C TYR A 21 10.68 -18.36 13.82
N GLU A 22 10.96 -17.92 15.05
CA GLU A 22 11.27 -16.53 15.38
C GLU A 22 12.52 -16.06 14.62
N LYS A 23 13.60 -16.87 14.65
CA LYS A 23 14.83 -16.59 13.87
C LYS A 23 14.56 -16.49 12.38
N ALA A 24 13.80 -17.42 11.81
CA ALA A 24 13.43 -17.37 10.40
C ALA A 24 12.57 -16.13 10.07
N SER A 25 11.73 -15.68 11.00
CA SER A 25 10.95 -14.45 10.84
C SER A 25 11.85 -13.22 10.80
N ILE A 26 12.90 -13.17 11.64
CA ILE A 26 13.91 -12.10 11.62
C ILE A 26 14.69 -12.12 10.30
N ASP A 27 15.07 -13.30 9.80
CA ASP A 27 15.72 -13.44 8.49
C ASP A 27 14.81 -12.92 7.37
N LEU A 28 13.51 -13.26 7.41
CA LEU A 28 12.54 -12.73 6.47
C LEU A 28 12.44 -11.20 6.55
N ILE A 29 12.36 -10.61 7.75
CA ILE A 29 12.35 -9.14 7.93
C ILE A 29 13.57 -8.50 7.29
N ASN A 30 14.75 -9.08 7.50
CA ASN A 30 16.00 -8.59 6.92
C ASN A 30 15.93 -8.57 5.39
N TYR A 31 15.49 -9.66 4.75
CA TYR A 31 15.37 -9.69 3.29
C TYR A 31 14.23 -8.82 2.76
N VAL A 32 13.11 -8.69 3.47
CA VAL A 32 12.02 -7.76 3.14
C VAL A 32 12.57 -6.32 3.11
N GLY A 33 13.30 -5.92 4.15
CA GLY A 33 13.93 -4.60 4.23
C GLY A 33 14.93 -4.36 3.11
N LYS A 34 15.83 -5.31 2.85
CA LYS A 34 16.81 -5.21 1.74
C LYS A 34 16.14 -5.14 0.38
N LEU A 35 15.15 -5.98 0.10
CA LEU A 35 14.41 -5.96 -1.16
C LEU A 35 13.70 -4.62 -1.37
N TRP A 36 13.08 -4.10 -0.32
CA TRP A 36 12.38 -2.82 -0.36
C TRP A 36 13.33 -1.64 -0.57
N PHE A 37 14.38 -1.52 0.25
CA PHE A 37 15.29 -0.37 0.26
C PHE A 37 16.47 -0.47 -0.70
N GLU A 38 16.80 -1.65 -1.25
CA GLU A 38 17.91 -1.84 -2.19
C GLU A 38 17.46 -2.22 -3.60
N LYS A 39 16.28 -2.81 -3.77
CA LYS A 39 15.78 -3.27 -5.08
C LYS A 39 14.40 -2.74 -5.47
N SER A 40 13.75 -1.95 -4.61
CA SER A 40 12.38 -1.46 -4.84
C SER A 40 11.39 -2.60 -5.10
N VAL A 41 11.57 -3.72 -4.38
CA VAL A 41 10.71 -4.90 -4.44
C VAL A 41 9.85 -4.95 -3.18
N GLU A 42 8.54 -4.88 -3.34
CA GLU A 42 7.57 -5.07 -2.25
C GLU A 42 7.25 -6.55 -2.10
N LEU A 43 7.46 -7.10 -0.90
CA LEU A 43 6.95 -8.43 -0.56
C LEU A 43 5.65 -8.31 0.22
N VAL A 44 4.65 -9.07 -0.23
CA VAL A 44 3.37 -9.23 0.47
C VAL A 44 3.08 -10.70 0.73
N LEU A 45 2.36 -11.00 1.81
CA LEU A 45 1.89 -12.34 2.15
C LEU A 45 0.37 -12.38 1.99
N PHE A 46 -0.12 -12.94 0.88
CA PHE A 46 -1.56 -12.94 0.56
C PHE A 46 -2.18 -11.55 0.69
N ARG A 47 -1.55 -10.57 0.04
CA ARG A 47 -1.87 -9.13 0.09
C ARG A 47 -1.56 -8.38 1.40
N ASN A 48 -1.13 -9.06 2.46
CA ASN A 48 -0.66 -8.38 3.68
C ASN A 48 0.77 -7.89 3.48
N GLN A 49 1.02 -6.61 3.76
CA GLN A 49 2.37 -6.05 3.65
C GLN A 49 3.29 -6.60 4.74
N LEU A 50 4.53 -6.89 4.37
CA LEU A 50 5.56 -7.40 5.29
C LEU A 50 6.53 -6.32 5.76
N ILE A 51 6.56 -5.15 5.10
CA ILE A 51 7.40 -4.02 5.54
C ILE A 51 6.90 -3.47 6.88
N ASP A 52 7.83 -3.04 7.74
CA ASP A 52 7.57 -2.51 9.08
C ASP A 52 6.74 -3.44 9.98
N LYS A 53 6.88 -4.76 9.78
CA LYS A 53 6.27 -5.80 10.63
C LYS A 53 7.27 -6.41 11.60
N SER A 54 6.82 -6.60 12.83
CA SER A 54 7.56 -7.38 13.83
C SER A 54 7.56 -8.87 13.48
N SER A 55 8.49 -9.62 14.08
CA SER A 55 8.58 -11.08 13.95
C SER A 55 7.28 -11.77 14.36
N SER A 56 6.70 -11.35 15.49
CA SER A 56 5.41 -11.84 15.98
C SER A 56 4.27 -11.61 15.00
N GLU A 57 4.17 -10.43 14.37
CA GLU A 57 3.15 -10.15 13.36
C GLU A 57 3.34 -11.03 12.11
N ILE A 58 4.58 -11.21 11.65
CA ILE A 58 4.88 -12.11 10.53
C ILE A 58 4.46 -13.53 10.86
N MET A 59 4.77 -14.03 12.05
CA MET A 59 4.35 -15.36 12.48
C MET A 59 2.83 -15.50 12.51
N GLN A 60 2.14 -14.50 13.05
CA GLN A 60 0.67 -14.47 13.08
C GLN A 60 0.07 -14.54 11.67
N LEU A 61 0.66 -13.84 10.69
CA LEU A 61 0.24 -13.89 9.30
C LEU A 61 0.41 -15.29 8.69
N HIS A 62 1.49 -16.02 9.03
CA HIS A 62 1.69 -17.40 8.57
C HIS A 62 0.70 -18.37 9.22
N LEU A 63 0.40 -18.21 10.51
CA LEU A 63 -0.63 -18.99 11.20
C LEU A 63 -2.01 -18.75 10.56
N TYR A 64 -2.35 -17.49 10.29
CA TYR A 64 -3.59 -17.14 9.60
C TYR A 64 -3.70 -17.80 8.22
N ALA A 65 -2.61 -17.81 7.43
CA ALA A 65 -2.59 -18.47 6.12
C ALA A 65 -2.84 -19.98 6.22
N LYS A 66 -2.25 -20.63 7.22
CA LYS A 66 -2.43 -22.07 7.46
C LYS A 66 -3.87 -22.39 7.86
N ASP A 67 -4.41 -21.65 8.83
CA ASP A 67 -5.65 -22.03 9.50
C ASP A 67 -6.90 -21.54 8.74
N PHE A 68 -6.84 -20.34 8.16
CA PHE A 68 -7.98 -19.73 7.47
C PHE A 68 -7.94 -19.90 5.94
N VAL A 69 -6.77 -19.69 5.34
CA VAL A 69 -6.62 -19.81 3.87
C VAL A 69 -6.40 -21.28 3.46
N LYS A 70 -6.18 -22.18 4.41
CA LYS A 70 -5.88 -23.61 4.22
C LYS A 70 -4.67 -23.84 3.30
N LYS A 71 -3.70 -22.93 3.37
CA LYS A 71 -2.43 -23.00 2.63
C LYS A 71 -1.30 -23.20 3.63
N PRO A 72 -0.80 -24.44 3.82
CA PRO A 72 0.24 -24.72 4.80
C PRO A 72 1.57 -24.16 4.30
N ILE A 73 1.86 -22.92 4.68
CA ILE A 73 3.13 -22.25 4.41
C ILE A 73 3.92 -22.07 5.70
N SER A 74 5.24 -22.20 5.62
CA SER A 74 6.16 -22.01 6.74
C SER A 74 6.92 -20.71 6.60
N VAL A 75 7.18 -20.01 7.71
CA VAL A 75 8.04 -18.82 7.71
C VAL A 75 9.49 -19.16 7.32
N LYS A 76 9.91 -20.41 7.51
CA LYS A 76 11.22 -20.87 7.03
C LYS A 76 11.29 -20.84 5.51
N ASP A 77 10.23 -21.26 4.82
CA ASP A 77 10.19 -21.30 3.36
C ASP A 77 10.12 -19.89 2.78
N THR A 78 9.29 -19.01 3.36
CA THR A 78 9.21 -17.61 2.93
C THR A 78 10.53 -16.86 3.17
N ALA A 79 11.25 -17.13 4.26
CA ALA A 79 12.58 -16.57 4.48
C ALA A 79 13.59 -17.02 3.39
N GLN A 80 13.61 -18.31 3.03
CA GLN A 80 14.49 -18.82 1.97
C GLN A 80 14.10 -18.30 0.57
N LEU A 81 12.81 -18.19 0.29
CA LEU A 81 12.32 -17.58 -0.95
C LEU A 81 12.69 -16.10 -1.03
N ALA A 82 12.54 -15.33 0.05
CA ALA A 82 12.93 -13.92 0.09
C ALA A 82 14.43 -13.75 -0.14
N LYS A 83 15.25 -14.62 0.46
CA LYS A 83 16.70 -14.70 0.19
C LYS A 83 16.98 -14.97 -1.29
N ALA A 84 16.36 -15.99 -1.88
CA ALA A 84 16.56 -16.34 -3.28
C ALA A 84 16.13 -15.20 -4.24
N ILE A 85 15.03 -14.51 -3.95
CA ILE A 85 14.60 -13.31 -4.68
C ILE A 85 15.66 -12.21 -4.54
N TYR A 86 16.16 -11.97 -3.32
CA TYR A 86 17.20 -10.98 -3.08
C TYR A 86 18.53 -11.30 -3.77
N GLU A 87 18.93 -12.56 -3.87
CA GLU A 87 20.15 -12.96 -4.58
C GLU A 87 19.97 -12.88 -6.11
N SER A 88 18.73 -12.96 -6.60
CA SER A 88 18.43 -12.81 -8.02
C SER A 88 18.51 -11.35 -8.49
N SER A 89 18.78 -11.15 -9.78
CA SER A 89 18.74 -9.83 -10.44
C SER A 89 17.30 -9.42 -10.80
N ILE A 90 16.42 -9.43 -9.81
CA ILE A 90 15.01 -9.06 -9.95
C ILE A 90 14.85 -7.55 -10.18
N CYS A 91 13.96 -7.15 -11.09
CA CYS A 91 13.61 -5.74 -11.28
C CYS A 91 12.57 -5.25 -10.23
N PRO A 92 12.40 -3.92 -10.07
CA PRO A 92 11.36 -3.36 -9.20
C PRO A 92 9.99 -3.97 -9.50
N SER A 93 9.33 -4.48 -8.46
CA SER A 93 8.10 -5.27 -8.59
C SER A 93 7.39 -5.43 -7.26
N ARG A 94 6.13 -5.86 -7.30
CA ARG A 94 5.35 -6.28 -6.12
C ARG A 94 5.11 -7.77 -6.22
N ILE A 95 5.59 -8.54 -5.24
CA ILE A 95 5.59 -10.00 -5.26
C ILE A 95 4.81 -10.54 -4.06
N ASP A 96 3.85 -11.42 -4.33
CA ASP A 96 3.17 -12.17 -3.27
C ASP A 96 3.98 -13.41 -2.91
N ILE A 97 4.77 -13.31 -1.84
CA ILE A 97 5.61 -14.41 -1.36
C ILE A 97 4.79 -15.54 -0.74
N GLY A 98 3.58 -15.25 -0.26
CA GLY A 98 2.66 -16.26 0.26
C GLY A 98 2.19 -17.20 -0.85
N ARG A 99 1.90 -16.64 -2.03
CA ARG A 99 1.62 -17.44 -3.23
C ARG A 99 2.82 -18.28 -3.65
N LEU A 100 4.02 -17.69 -3.70
CA LEU A 100 5.24 -18.43 -4.06
C LEU A 100 5.55 -19.56 -3.07
N ALA A 101 5.37 -19.33 -1.76
CA ALA A 101 5.53 -20.35 -0.74
C ALA A 101 4.52 -21.48 -0.86
N TYR A 102 3.28 -21.16 -1.25
CA TYR A 102 2.27 -22.20 -1.51
C TYR A 102 2.58 -23.01 -2.77
N GLU A 103 3.04 -22.36 -3.85
CA GLU A 103 3.50 -23.07 -5.05
C GLU A 103 4.72 -23.94 -4.72
N TRP A 104 5.70 -23.42 -3.98
CA TRP A 104 6.83 -24.21 -3.48
C TRP A 104 6.40 -25.42 -2.64
N HIS A 105 5.39 -25.26 -1.78
CA HIS A 105 4.86 -26.39 -1.01
C HIS A 105 4.30 -27.52 -1.90
N LEU A 106 3.69 -27.18 -3.05
CA LEU A 106 3.07 -28.14 -3.96
C LEU A 106 4.07 -28.83 -4.89
N GLU A 107 5.00 -28.07 -5.47
CA GLU A 107 5.88 -28.51 -6.57
C GLU A 107 7.37 -28.33 -6.26
N GLY A 108 7.76 -27.88 -5.06
CA GLY A 108 9.16 -27.58 -4.71
C GLY A 108 10.12 -28.78 -4.83
N LYS A 109 9.61 -30.01 -4.83
CA LYS A 109 10.40 -31.23 -5.08
C LYS A 109 10.89 -31.36 -6.53
N ASP A 110 10.23 -30.68 -7.47
CA ASP A 110 10.59 -30.69 -8.89
C ASP A 110 11.73 -29.72 -9.21
N TYR A 111 12.21 -28.99 -8.20
CA TYR A 111 13.26 -27.98 -8.30
C TYR A 111 14.47 -28.38 -7.47
N SER A 112 15.67 -28.03 -7.95
CA SER A 112 16.91 -28.36 -7.25
C SER A 112 17.15 -27.50 -6.00
N SER A 113 16.57 -26.30 -5.98
CA SER A 113 16.75 -25.31 -4.91
C SER A 113 15.68 -24.22 -4.99
N TYR A 114 15.56 -23.42 -3.92
CA TYR A 114 14.76 -22.18 -3.92
C TYR A 114 15.18 -21.22 -5.03
N THR A 115 16.47 -21.13 -5.33
CA THR A 115 17.01 -20.27 -6.38
C THR A 115 16.59 -20.73 -7.78
N ASP A 116 16.60 -22.03 -8.07
CA ASP A 116 16.09 -22.59 -9.32
C ASP A 116 14.59 -22.33 -9.48
N PHE A 117 13.82 -22.50 -8.40
CA PHE A 117 12.39 -22.20 -8.39
C PHE A 117 12.08 -20.74 -8.68
N ILE A 118 12.71 -19.82 -7.96
CA ILE A 118 12.55 -18.37 -8.19
C ILE A 118 13.01 -17.99 -9.60
N GLY A 119 14.14 -18.55 -10.06
CA GLY A 119 14.67 -18.34 -11.40
C GLY A 119 13.68 -18.67 -12.50
N LYS A 120 12.94 -19.78 -12.36
CA LYS A 120 11.91 -20.20 -13.32
C LYS A 120 10.61 -19.39 -13.17
N LYS A 121 10.09 -19.25 -11.94
CA LYS A 121 8.79 -18.59 -11.67
C LYS A 121 8.80 -17.09 -11.94
N LEU A 122 9.93 -16.43 -11.68
CA LEU A 122 10.09 -14.98 -11.86
C LEU A 122 10.99 -14.63 -13.05
N SER A 123 11.15 -15.54 -14.00
CA SER A 123 11.99 -15.36 -15.20
C SER A 123 11.63 -14.10 -16.00
N ASP A 124 10.35 -13.72 -16.01
CA ASP A 124 9.86 -12.50 -16.67
C ASP A 124 10.26 -11.20 -15.95
N PHE A 125 10.77 -11.27 -14.72
CA PHE A 125 11.22 -10.11 -13.94
C PHE A 125 12.73 -10.10 -13.71
N ILE A 126 13.39 -11.27 -13.78
CA ILE A 126 14.83 -11.41 -13.59
C ILE A 126 15.57 -10.93 -14.84
N ASN A 127 16.64 -10.15 -14.65
CA ASN A 127 17.45 -9.54 -15.70
C ASN A 127 16.65 -8.61 -16.65
N LYS A 128 15.47 -8.15 -16.23
CA LYS A 128 14.68 -7.16 -16.97
C LYS A 128 14.93 -5.76 -16.43
N LYS A 129 14.63 -4.75 -17.26
CA LYS A 129 14.63 -3.35 -16.86
C LYS A 129 13.19 -2.86 -16.79
N HIS A 130 12.69 -2.64 -15.58
CA HIS A 130 11.49 -1.85 -15.34
C HIS A 130 11.91 -0.52 -14.75
N THR A 131 11.84 0.54 -15.55
CA THR A 131 12.08 1.90 -15.06
C THR A 131 10.77 2.46 -14.55
N ILE A 132 10.64 2.57 -13.23
CA ILE A 132 9.54 3.29 -12.62
C ILE A 132 9.93 4.77 -12.62
N VAL A 133 9.13 5.61 -13.28
CA VAL A 133 9.28 7.07 -13.18
C VAL A 133 8.55 7.53 -11.94
N PRO A 134 9.24 8.11 -10.94
CA PRO A 134 8.59 8.58 -9.73
C PRO A 134 7.53 9.62 -10.05
N ARG A 135 6.43 9.59 -9.31
CA ARG A 135 5.32 10.52 -9.46
C ARG A 135 5.14 11.29 -8.16
N ASP A 136 5.25 12.61 -8.25
CA ASP A 136 4.93 13.47 -7.11
C ASP A 136 3.42 13.44 -6.83
N VAL A 137 3.09 13.52 -5.56
CA VAL A 137 1.71 13.53 -5.05
C VAL A 137 1.49 14.77 -4.21
N VAL A 138 0.37 15.43 -4.48
CA VAL A 138 -0.16 16.55 -3.70
C VAL A 138 -1.48 16.12 -3.09
N LEU A 139 -1.63 16.23 -1.77
CA LEU A 139 -2.92 16.03 -1.12
C LEU A 139 -3.65 17.37 -1.01
N TYR A 140 -4.89 17.45 -1.45
CA TYR A 140 -5.73 18.63 -1.28
C TYR A 140 -6.69 18.39 -0.12
N GLY A 141 -6.33 18.93 1.04
CA GLY A 141 -6.98 18.72 2.33
C GLY A 141 -6.16 17.82 3.27
N PHE A 142 -6.24 18.08 4.58
CA PHE A 142 -5.56 17.28 5.61
C PHE A 142 -6.51 16.78 6.71
N GLY A 143 -7.73 16.43 6.28
CA GLY A 143 -8.73 15.76 7.13
C GLY A 143 -8.39 14.28 7.36
N ARG A 144 -9.39 13.48 7.77
CA ARG A 144 -9.18 12.04 8.04
C ARG A 144 -8.55 11.28 6.87
N ILE A 145 -9.14 11.37 5.68
CA ILE A 145 -8.62 10.68 4.48
C ILE A 145 -7.25 11.23 4.07
N GLY A 146 -7.04 12.55 4.12
CA GLY A 146 -5.74 13.15 3.80
C GLY A 146 -4.62 12.67 4.72
N ARG A 147 -4.88 12.56 6.04
CA ARG A 147 -3.88 12.02 6.97
C ARG A 147 -3.60 10.55 6.74
N LEU A 148 -4.63 9.73 6.51
CA LEU A 148 -4.43 8.30 6.20
C LEU A 148 -3.67 8.11 4.88
N ALA A 149 -4.05 8.84 3.84
CA ALA A 149 -3.31 8.84 2.58
C ALA A 149 -1.86 9.30 2.76
N ALA A 150 -1.60 10.31 3.61
CA ALA A 150 -0.24 10.72 3.92
C ALA A 150 0.55 9.61 4.63
N ARG A 151 -0.04 8.95 5.62
CA ARG A 151 0.59 7.80 6.31
C ARG A 151 0.93 6.69 5.33
N ASP A 152 -0.01 6.31 4.46
CA ASP A 152 0.19 5.25 3.47
C ASP A 152 1.24 5.63 2.42
N LEU A 153 1.19 6.86 1.88
CA LEU A 153 2.16 7.34 0.88
C LEU A 153 3.59 7.38 1.44
N ILE A 154 3.74 7.71 2.72
CA ILE A 154 5.05 7.71 3.37
C ILE A 154 5.54 6.29 3.65
N ALA A 155 4.67 5.40 4.15
CA ALA A 155 5.02 4.00 4.38
C ALA A 155 5.44 3.29 3.08
N LEU A 156 4.78 3.63 1.96
CA LEU A 156 5.03 3.03 0.65
C LEU A 156 6.09 3.77 -0.19
N ALA A 157 6.74 4.79 0.37
CA ALA A 157 7.72 5.57 -0.39
C ALA A 157 8.95 4.72 -0.77
N GLY A 158 9.40 3.80 0.10
CA GLY A 158 10.60 2.99 -0.11
C GLY A 158 11.81 3.85 -0.48
N LYS A 159 12.46 3.57 -1.62
CA LYS A 159 13.53 4.42 -2.17
C LYS A 159 13.07 5.77 -2.75
N GLY A 160 11.78 6.07 -2.71
CA GLY A 160 11.18 7.23 -3.39
C GLY A 160 11.01 7.04 -4.89
N GLU A 161 10.98 5.80 -5.38
CA GLU A 161 10.90 5.49 -6.82
C GLU A 161 9.46 5.44 -7.36
N GLN A 162 8.44 5.41 -6.48
CA GLN A 162 7.03 5.32 -6.85
C GLN A 162 6.29 6.65 -6.62
N LEU A 163 5.32 6.67 -5.70
CA LEU A 163 4.57 7.86 -5.31
C LEU A 163 5.33 8.61 -4.23
N ARG A 164 5.53 9.91 -4.42
CA ARG A 164 6.25 10.78 -3.48
C ARG A 164 5.31 11.85 -2.96
N LEU A 165 4.90 11.79 -1.70
CA LEU A 165 4.17 12.89 -1.10
C LEU A 165 5.09 14.11 -1.02
N LYS A 166 4.72 15.20 -1.71
CA LYS A 166 5.52 16.44 -1.77
C LYS A 166 4.85 17.63 -1.13
N ALA A 167 3.51 17.67 -1.14
CA ALA A 167 2.78 18.76 -0.53
C ALA A 167 1.39 18.36 -0.05
N VAL A 168 0.89 19.13 0.91
CA VAL A 168 -0.48 19.11 1.42
C VAL A 168 -1.04 20.53 1.35
N VAL A 169 -2.17 20.68 0.67
CA VAL A 169 -2.89 21.96 0.61
C VAL A 169 -3.95 22.02 1.71
N VAL A 170 -3.97 23.13 2.43
CA VAL A 170 -4.89 23.39 3.54
C VAL A 170 -5.49 24.80 3.42
N ARG A 171 -6.54 25.06 4.20
CA ARG A 171 -7.07 26.43 4.39
C ARG A 171 -6.51 27.01 5.69
N GLY A 172 -6.47 28.34 5.79
CA GLY A 172 -6.11 29.05 7.02
C GLY A 172 -4.61 29.24 7.24
N ASN A 173 -4.25 29.65 8.47
CA ASN A 173 -2.87 30.02 8.82
C ASN A 173 -2.00 28.77 8.98
N ILE A 174 -0.93 28.67 8.18
CA ILE A 174 -0.04 27.50 8.21
C ILE A 174 0.84 27.49 9.44
N LYS A 175 1.44 28.65 9.78
CA LYS A 175 2.48 28.74 10.80
C LYS A 175 1.99 28.35 12.18
N GLU A 176 0.79 28.79 12.54
CA GLU A 176 0.17 28.52 13.84
C GLU A 176 -0.39 27.09 13.93
N GLU A 177 -0.75 26.48 12.80
CA GLU A 177 -1.40 25.17 12.78
C GLU A 177 -0.46 24.01 12.41
N LEU A 178 0.79 24.26 12.01
CA LEU A 178 1.72 23.21 11.57
C LEU A 178 1.96 22.17 12.67
N THR A 179 2.23 22.62 13.91
CA THR A 179 2.42 21.73 15.08
C THR A 179 1.17 20.89 15.33
N LYS A 180 -0.02 21.52 15.30
CA LYS A 180 -1.29 20.80 15.45
C LYS A 180 -1.49 19.72 14.37
N ARG A 181 -1.10 20.00 13.13
CA ARG A 181 -1.18 19.03 12.02
C ARG A 181 -0.17 17.91 12.18
N ALA A 182 1.04 18.21 12.64
CA ALA A 182 2.03 17.20 13.01
C ALA A 182 1.48 16.27 14.10
N ASP A 183 0.87 16.82 15.15
CA ASP A 183 0.28 16.04 16.25
C ASP A 183 -0.89 15.16 15.79
N LEU A 184 -1.77 15.67 14.91
CA LEU A 184 -2.85 14.89 14.30
C LEU A 184 -2.33 13.79 13.36
N LEU A 185 -1.14 13.96 12.77
CA LEU A 185 -0.51 12.92 11.98
C LEU A 185 0.15 11.87 12.89
N ARG A 186 0.83 12.30 13.95
CA ARG A 186 1.46 11.42 14.95
C ARG A 186 0.43 10.58 15.69
N ASN A 187 -0.69 11.17 16.08
CA ASN A 187 -1.69 10.54 16.93
C ASN A 187 -3.02 10.43 16.21
N ASP A 188 -3.49 9.20 15.97
CA ASP A 188 -4.83 8.92 15.48
C ASP A 188 -5.54 7.98 16.46
N SER A 189 -6.76 8.33 16.87
CA SER A 189 -7.51 7.58 17.87
C SER A 189 -8.04 6.24 17.37
N ILE A 190 -8.14 6.05 16.05
CA ILE A 190 -8.68 4.84 15.43
C ILE A 190 -7.54 3.98 14.88
N HIS A 191 -6.56 4.62 14.25
CA HIS A 191 -5.45 3.93 13.58
C HIS A 191 -4.16 3.90 14.41
N GLY A 192 -4.21 4.43 15.64
CA GLY A 192 -3.07 4.45 16.54
C GLY A 192 -1.98 5.46 16.15
N PRO A 193 -0.83 5.39 16.84
CA PRO A 193 0.30 6.27 16.55
C PRO A 193 0.89 5.99 15.17
N PHE A 194 1.42 7.02 14.52
CA PHE A 194 2.15 6.87 13.27
C PHE A 194 3.49 6.15 13.52
N PRO A 195 3.78 5.04 12.83
CA PRO A 195 5.02 4.29 13.01
C PRO A 195 6.17 4.98 12.24
N GLY A 196 6.65 6.13 12.73
CA GLY A 196 7.71 6.88 12.07
C GLY A 196 8.04 8.20 12.73
N THR A 197 8.91 8.97 12.08
CA THR A 197 9.32 10.30 12.52
C THR A 197 8.50 11.38 11.81
N VAL A 198 8.12 12.40 12.57
CA VAL A 198 7.46 13.61 12.06
C VAL A 198 8.18 14.78 12.72
N ILE A 199 8.86 15.61 11.94
CA ILE A 199 9.60 16.79 12.41
C ILE A 199 9.01 18.03 11.75
N GLU A 200 8.67 19.04 12.54
CA GLU A 200 8.20 20.34 12.07
C GLU A 200 9.36 21.18 11.54
N ASP A 201 9.22 21.67 10.31
CA ASP A 201 10.08 22.70 9.73
C ASP A 201 9.24 23.98 9.54
N HIS A 202 9.28 24.83 10.57
CA HIS A 202 8.51 26.07 10.62
C HIS A 202 9.01 27.12 9.62
N GLU A 203 10.29 27.09 9.25
CA GLU A 203 10.88 28.04 8.31
C GLU A 203 10.31 27.84 6.92
N ASN A 204 10.24 26.57 6.48
CA ASN A 204 9.75 26.20 5.16
C ASN A 204 8.25 25.85 5.13
N ASN A 205 7.55 25.96 6.27
CA ASN A 205 6.17 25.48 6.44
C ASN A 205 6.01 24.03 5.97
N ALA A 206 6.87 23.14 6.43
CA ALA A 206 6.89 21.75 5.99
C ALA A 206 6.91 20.78 7.18
N LEU A 207 6.51 19.53 6.92
CA LEU A 207 6.80 18.41 7.80
C LEU A 207 7.84 17.53 7.12
N ILE A 208 8.86 17.12 7.87
CA ILE A 208 9.82 16.11 7.45
C ILE A 208 9.34 14.79 8.05
N ILE A 209 8.76 13.93 7.21
CA ILE A 209 8.13 12.67 7.62
C ILE A 209 8.98 11.51 7.11
N ASN A 210 9.58 10.72 8.00
CA ASN A 210 10.55 9.67 7.63
C ASN A 210 11.63 10.17 6.63
N GLY A 211 12.09 11.41 6.81
CA GLY A 211 13.07 12.05 5.92
C GLY A 211 12.50 12.68 4.65
N HIS A 212 11.21 12.52 4.36
CA HIS A 212 10.54 13.15 3.22
C HIS A 212 10.01 14.54 3.60
N THR A 213 10.49 15.59 2.91
CA THR A 213 9.95 16.94 3.04
C THR A 213 8.59 17.07 2.35
N VAL A 214 7.56 17.38 3.13
CA VAL A 214 6.18 17.61 2.69
C VAL A 214 5.78 19.04 3.02
N TYR A 215 5.64 19.88 1.99
CA TYR A 215 5.26 21.29 2.16
C TYR A 215 3.79 21.44 2.48
N PHE A 216 3.45 22.30 3.44
CA PHE A 216 2.08 22.73 3.69
C PHE A 216 1.85 24.05 2.97
N ILE A 217 0.83 24.08 2.13
CA ILE A 217 0.50 25.23 1.27
C ILE A 217 -0.91 25.71 1.62
N ALA A 218 -1.06 27.00 1.88
CA ALA A 218 -2.37 27.61 2.10
C ALA A 218 -2.92 28.13 0.78
N ALA A 219 -4.16 27.76 0.47
CA ALA A 219 -4.88 28.32 -0.66
C ALA A 219 -6.39 28.30 -0.42
N ASP A 220 -7.05 29.38 -0.85
CA ASP A 220 -8.51 29.47 -0.83
C ASP A 220 -9.13 28.84 -2.07
N LYS A 221 -8.43 28.95 -3.21
CA LYS A 221 -8.88 28.40 -4.50
C LYS A 221 -7.84 27.42 -5.10
N PRO A 222 -8.32 26.35 -5.76
CA PRO A 222 -7.45 25.30 -6.31
C PRO A 222 -6.60 25.73 -7.51
N ASP A 223 -6.95 26.83 -8.20
CA ASP A 223 -6.30 27.32 -9.42
C ASP A 223 -5.25 28.42 -9.17
N GLN A 224 -4.94 28.72 -7.91
CA GLN A 224 -4.04 29.80 -7.51
C GLN A 224 -2.61 29.36 -7.18
N ILE A 225 -2.33 28.05 -7.20
CA ILE A 225 -1.07 27.51 -6.68
C ILE A 225 -0.11 27.21 -7.83
N ASP A 226 1.11 27.76 -7.75
CA ASP A 226 2.22 27.32 -8.57
C ASP A 226 3.04 26.29 -7.78
N TYR A 227 2.85 24.99 -8.05
CA TYR A 227 3.57 23.94 -7.32
C TYR A 227 5.03 23.83 -7.75
N THR A 228 5.40 24.41 -8.91
CA THR A 228 6.76 24.31 -9.45
C THR A 228 7.78 25.04 -8.59
N GLN A 229 7.36 26.03 -7.80
CA GLN A 229 8.21 26.72 -6.82
C GLN A 229 8.72 25.77 -5.70
N TYR A 230 8.01 24.67 -5.45
CA TYR A 230 8.40 23.62 -4.49
C TYR A 230 9.11 22.44 -5.16
N GLY A 231 9.52 22.59 -6.42
CA GLY A 231 10.13 21.54 -7.22
C GLY A 231 9.16 20.45 -7.70
N ILE A 232 7.85 20.64 -7.49
CA ILE A 232 6.81 19.66 -7.84
C ILE A 232 6.44 19.83 -9.31
N LYS A 233 6.60 18.75 -10.10
CA LYS A 233 6.28 18.74 -11.53
C LYS A 233 5.57 17.44 -11.89
N ASN A 234 4.61 17.54 -12.82
CA ASN A 234 3.87 16.38 -13.32
C ASN A 234 3.21 15.57 -12.19
N ALA A 235 2.67 16.23 -11.17
CA ALA A 235 2.13 15.58 -9.98
C ALA A 235 0.72 15.02 -10.21
N LEU A 236 0.39 14.00 -9.42
CA LEU A 236 -0.98 13.57 -9.16
C LEU A 236 -1.51 14.36 -7.96
N LEU A 237 -2.57 15.13 -8.16
CA LEU A 237 -3.30 15.76 -7.06
C LEU A 237 -4.39 14.81 -6.59
N ILE A 238 -4.46 14.55 -5.29
CA ILE A 238 -5.54 13.79 -4.67
C ILE A 238 -6.47 14.80 -3.98
N ASP A 239 -7.67 15.00 -4.53
CA ASP A 239 -8.70 15.80 -3.88
C ASP A 239 -9.43 14.94 -2.83
N ASN A 240 -9.00 15.13 -1.59
CA ASN A 240 -9.58 14.49 -0.43
C ASN A 240 -10.41 15.45 0.43
N THR A 241 -10.88 16.55 -0.16
CA THR A 241 -11.92 17.41 0.45
C THR A 241 -13.33 16.92 0.10
N GLY A 242 -13.50 16.35 -1.10
CA GLY A 242 -14.80 15.90 -1.60
C GLY A 242 -15.79 17.03 -1.91
N ILE A 243 -15.36 18.30 -1.81
CA ILE A 243 -16.21 19.47 -2.08
C ILE A 243 -16.51 19.56 -3.59
N PHE A 244 -15.50 19.31 -4.41
CA PHE A 244 -15.62 19.28 -5.87
C PHE A 244 -15.88 17.86 -6.33
N ARG A 245 -16.96 17.68 -7.10
CA ARG A 245 -17.39 16.34 -7.56
C ARG A 245 -17.75 16.30 -9.04
N ASP A 246 -17.65 17.43 -9.73
CA ASP A 246 -17.93 17.57 -11.16
C ASP A 246 -16.64 17.94 -11.90
N ARG A 247 -16.59 17.63 -13.19
CA ARG A 247 -15.37 17.79 -14.01
C ARG A 247 -14.93 19.24 -14.09
N GLU A 248 -15.88 20.16 -14.20
CA GLU A 248 -15.62 21.60 -14.30
C GLU A 248 -14.82 22.11 -13.09
N LYS A 249 -15.28 21.82 -11.87
CA LYS A 249 -14.60 22.29 -10.66
C LYS A 249 -13.29 21.56 -10.40
N LEU A 250 -13.22 20.26 -10.66
CA LEU A 250 -11.97 19.51 -10.52
C LEU A 250 -10.91 19.94 -11.54
N SER A 251 -11.33 20.41 -12.72
CA SER A 251 -10.42 20.95 -13.73
C SER A 251 -9.72 22.23 -13.28
N LEU A 252 -10.19 22.90 -12.23
CA LEU A 252 -9.47 24.03 -11.63
C LEU A 252 -8.11 23.60 -11.08
N HIS A 253 -7.99 22.40 -10.51
CA HIS A 253 -6.70 21.85 -10.06
C HIS A 253 -5.71 21.69 -11.22
N LEU A 254 -6.20 21.36 -12.43
CA LEU A 254 -5.36 21.21 -13.61
C LEU A 254 -4.83 22.55 -14.15
N LYS A 255 -5.43 23.68 -13.75
CA LYS A 255 -4.91 25.02 -14.09
C LYS A 255 -3.66 25.38 -13.28
N SER A 256 -3.48 24.75 -12.12
CA SER A 256 -2.32 24.96 -11.25
C SER A 256 -1.07 24.31 -11.83
N LYS A 257 0.01 25.09 -11.96
CA LYS A 257 1.25 24.60 -12.57
C LYS A 257 1.86 23.51 -11.72
N GLY A 258 2.28 22.43 -12.38
CA GLY A 258 2.90 21.27 -11.75
C GLY A 258 1.93 20.10 -11.53
N ILE A 259 0.62 20.30 -11.64
CA ILE A 259 -0.37 19.21 -11.61
C ILE A 259 -0.60 18.65 -13.02
N SER A 260 -0.73 17.33 -13.13
CA SER A 260 -0.98 16.63 -14.40
C SER A 260 -2.25 15.79 -14.40
N LYS A 261 -2.65 15.29 -13.23
CA LYS A 261 -3.84 14.47 -13.01
C LYS A 261 -4.48 14.78 -11.67
N VAL A 262 -5.77 14.49 -11.55
CA VAL A 262 -6.58 14.67 -10.35
C VAL A 262 -7.31 13.37 -10.02
N LEU A 263 -7.13 12.90 -8.79
CA LEU A 263 -7.85 11.78 -8.21
C LEU A 263 -8.78 12.28 -7.11
N LEU A 264 -10.09 12.09 -7.27
CA LEU A 264 -11.09 12.42 -6.26
C LEU A 264 -11.32 11.23 -5.30
N THR A 265 -11.29 11.44 -3.98
CA THR A 265 -11.55 10.37 -2.98
C THR A 265 -13.04 10.24 -2.58
N ALA A 266 -13.93 10.63 -3.47
CA ALA A 266 -15.39 10.59 -3.31
C ALA A 266 -16.03 10.28 -4.67
N PRO A 267 -17.31 9.84 -4.74
CA PRO A 267 -17.90 9.51 -6.03
C PRO A 267 -17.97 10.72 -6.96
N GLY A 268 -17.40 10.58 -8.15
CA GLY A 268 -17.48 11.58 -9.21
C GLY A 268 -18.88 11.64 -9.81
N LYS A 269 -19.31 12.82 -10.24
CA LYS A 269 -20.57 13.07 -10.96
C LYS A 269 -20.33 13.22 -12.46
N GLY A 270 -21.39 13.00 -13.24
CA GLY A 270 -21.36 13.20 -14.69
C GLY A 270 -20.45 12.18 -15.37
N ASP A 271 -19.47 12.67 -16.12
CA ASP A 271 -18.57 11.91 -16.97
C ASP A 271 -17.24 11.53 -16.29
N ILE A 272 -17.12 11.70 -14.96
CA ILE A 272 -15.92 11.31 -14.22
C ILE A 272 -15.95 9.79 -14.00
N PRO A 273 -14.95 9.04 -14.49
CA PRO A 273 -14.88 7.61 -14.24
C PRO A 273 -14.66 7.32 -12.75
N ASN A 274 -15.55 6.52 -12.18
CA ASN A 274 -15.44 5.99 -10.82
C ASN A 274 -14.71 4.64 -10.89
N VAL A 275 -13.47 4.63 -10.40
CA VAL A 275 -12.56 3.50 -10.41
C VAL A 275 -12.72 2.72 -9.11
N VAL A 276 -12.96 1.43 -9.23
CA VAL A 276 -12.88 0.45 -8.15
C VAL A 276 -11.74 -0.51 -8.50
N TYR A 277 -10.66 -0.41 -7.73
CA TYR A 277 -9.46 -1.21 -7.98
C TYR A 277 -9.77 -2.70 -7.87
N GLY A 278 -9.25 -3.50 -8.82
CA GLY A 278 -9.56 -4.92 -8.93
C GLY A 278 -10.88 -5.26 -9.63
N ILE A 279 -11.71 -4.27 -10.00
CA ILE A 279 -13.01 -4.51 -10.67
C ILE A 279 -13.03 -3.94 -12.08
N ASN A 280 -12.89 -2.62 -12.23
CA ASN A 280 -12.98 -1.95 -13.54
C ASN A 280 -11.72 -1.17 -13.93
N HIS A 281 -10.72 -1.09 -13.06
CA HIS A 281 -9.49 -0.32 -13.28
C HIS A 281 -8.71 -0.68 -14.55
N GLU A 282 -8.79 -1.93 -15.02
CA GLU A 282 -8.16 -2.39 -16.28
C GLU A 282 -8.97 -2.03 -17.53
N ASN A 283 -10.27 -1.77 -17.38
CA ASN A 283 -11.20 -1.50 -18.49
C ASN A 283 -11.33 -0.01 -18.81
N LEU A 284 -10.72 0.86 -18.00
CA LEU A 284 -10.80 2.32 -18.13
C LEU A 284 -9.50 2.86 -18.73
N ASP A 285 -9.60 3.79 -19.68
CA ASP A 285 -8.44 4.50 -20.23
C ASP A 285 -7.94 5.58 -19.28
N LEU A 286 -7.37 5.14 -18.15
CA LEU A 286 -6.77 6.02 -17.16
C LEU A 286 -5.44 6.63 -17.62
N LYS A 287 -4.90 6.19 -18.77
CA LYS A 287 -3.69 6.80 -19.35
C LYS A 287 -4.04 8.16 -19.93
N ASN A 288 -5.11 8.24 -20.70
CA ASN A 288 -5.55 9.48 -21.33
C ASN A 288 -6.55 10.29 -20.48
N GLU A 289 -7.14 9.70 -19.44
CA GLU A 289 -7.97 10.45 -18.49
C GLU A 289 -7.11 11.26 -17.50
N GLN A 290 -7.48 12.53 -17.29
CA GLN A 290 -6.81 13.43 -16.34
C GLN A 290 -7.54 13.51 -15.00
N ILE A 291 -8.85 13.27 -14.97
CA ILE A 291 -9.68 13.39 -13.78
C ILE A 291 -10.46 12.10 -13.57
N PHE A 292 -10.24 11.44 -12.44
CA PHE A 292 -10.92 10.19 -12.09
C PHE A 292 -11.19 10.13 -10.59
N SER A 293 -12.05 9.20 -10.18
CA SER A 293 -12.51 9.07 -8.79
C SER A 293 -12.20 7.68 -8.25
N ALA A 294 -11.83 7.58 -6.96
CA ALA A 294 -11.73 6.31 -6.24
C ALA A 294 -13.09 5.81 -5.68
N ALA A 295 -14.21 6.32 -6.22
CA ALA A 295 -15.57 6.03 -5.79
C ALA A 295 -15.80 6.32 -4.29
N SER A 296 -16.78 5.64 -3.66
CA SER A 296 -17.04 5.71 -2.21
C SER A 296 -16.47 4.50 -1.48
N CYS A 297 -16.33 4.59 -0.16
CA CYS A 297 -16.01 3.45 0.70
C CYS A 297 -17.03 2.32 0.57
N THR A 298 -18.33 2.64 0.53
CA THR A 298 -19.41 1.67 0.31
C THR A 298 -19.25 0.93 -1.01
N THR A 299 -18.98 1.67 -2.09
CA THR A 299 -18.76 1.09 -3.42
C THR A 299 -17.56 0.13 -3.39
N ASN A 300 -16.43 0.54 -2.81
CA ASN A 300 -15.25 -0.31 -2.72
C ASN A 300 -15.47 -1.56 -1.85
N ALA A 301 -16.30 -1.47 -0.81
CA ALA A 301 -16.61 -2.60 0.07
C ALA A 301 -17.50 -3.65 -0.61
N ILE A 302 -18.55 -3.22 -1.31
CA ILE A 302 -19.58 -4.14 -1.82
C ILE A 302 -19.30 -4.66 -3.24
N MET A 303 -18.63 -3.88 -4.08
CA MET A 303 -18.43 -4.24 -5.49
C MET A 303 -17.65 -5.54 -5.72
N PRO A 304 -16.59 -5.89 -4.96
CA PRO A 304 -15.92 -7.17 -5.15
C PRO A 304 -16.83 -8.38 -4.93
N ILE A 305 -17.72 -8.29 -3.95
CA ILE A 305 -18.67 -9.36 -3.63
C ILE A 305 -19.71 -9.48 -4.76
N LEU A 306 -20.31 -8.35 -5.14
CA LEU A 306 -21.32 -8.33 -6.21
C LEU A 306 -20.74 -8.76 -7.56
N TYR A 307 -19.50 -8.41 -7.86
CA TYR A 307 -18.84 -8.81 -9.10
C TYR A 307 -18.69 -10.33 -9.21
N VAL A 308 -18.30 -11.01 -8.13
CA VAL A 308 -18.20 -12.48 -8.12
C VAL A 308 -19.58 -13.11 -8.21
N LEU A 309 -20.55 -12.63 -7.42
CA LEU A 309 -21.91 -13.16 -7.44
C LEU A 309 -22.58 -12.99 -8.82
N ASP A 310 -22.42 -11.84 -9.46
CA ASP A 310 -22.97 -11.61 -10.79
C ASP A 310 -22.28 -12.43 -11.88
N LYS A 311 -20.96 -12.66 -11.75
CA LYS A 311 -20.23 -13.54 -12.66
C LYS A 311 -20.74 -14.98 -12.61
N GLU A 312 -20.90 -15.53 -11.41
CA GLU A 312 -21.27 -16.94 -11.21
C GLU A 312 -22.78 -17.18 -11.33
N PHE A 313 -23.60 -16.27 -10.82
CA PHE A 313 -25.04 -16.51 -10.62
C PHE A 313 -25.97 -15.57 -11.38
N LYS A 314 -25.45 -14.47 -11.96
CA LYS A 314 -26.21 -13.42 -12.66
C LYS A 314 -27.28 -12.76 -11.77
N ILE A 315 -27.00 -11.57 -11.26
CA ILE A 315 -27.90 -10.88 -10.34
C ILE A 315 -28.99 -10.16 -11.14
N GLU A 316 -30.26 -10.51 -10.94
CA GLU A 316 -31.38 -9.79 -11.57
C GLU A 316 -31.75 -8.50 -10.82
N LYS A 317 -31.82 -8.56 -9.48
CA LYS A 317 -32.17 -7.44 -8.59
C LYS A 317 -31.49 -7.62 -7.23
N GLY A 318 -31.22 -6.51 -6.54
CA GLY A 318 -30.66 -6.54 -5.19
C GLY A 318 -30.96 -5.24 -4.42
N GLN A 319 -31.11 -5.36 -3.11
CA GLN A 319 -31.17 -4.25 -2.17
C GLN A 319 -29.92 -4.31 -1.29
N ILE A 320 -29.31 -3.15 -1.04
CA ILE A 320 -28.09 -3.03 -0.25
C ILE A 320 -28.38 -2.09 0.92
N ASP A 321 -28.29 -2.61 2.12
CA ASP A 321 -28.35 -1.84 3.36
C ASP A 321 -26.98 -1.91 4.04
N MET A 322 -26.35 -0.75 4.25
CA MET A 322 -25.03 -0.66 4.87
C MET A 322 -25.11 0.07 6.21
N VAL A 323 -24.62 -0.59 7.26
CA VAL A 323 -24.43 0.04 8.56
C VAL A 323 -23.06 0.72 8.57
N VAL A 324 -23.05 2.04 8.63
CA VAL A 324 -21.81 2.84 8.60
C VAL A 324 -21.53 3.37 10.01
N PRO A 325 -20.32 3.17 10.58
CA PRO A 325 -19.94 3.80 11.84
C PRO A 325 -19.93 5.33 11.67
N ARG A 326 -20.53 6.04 12.62
CA ARG A 326 -20.56 7.51 12.61
C ARG A 326 -19.19 8.11 12.93
#